data_AF-A0ABD4T1J9-F1
#
_entry.id   AF-A0ABD4T1J9-F1
#
_cell.length_a   1.000
_cell.length_b   1.000
_cell.length_c   1.000
_cell.angle_alpha   90.00
_cell.angle_beta   90.00
_cell.angle_gamma   90.00
#
_symmetry.space_group_name_H-M   'P 1'
#
loop_
_entity.id
_entity.type
_entity.pdbx_description
1 polymer ?
#
loop_
_entity_poly.entity_id
_entity_poly.type
_entity_poly.pdbx_seq_one_letter_code
_entity_poly.pdbx_strand_id
1 'polypeptide(L)' 'MLESLLSETLAVTVDHLKMTAEMIQCAEEAAVDLPEASKQKLNLLHVGVALALQALEDETLAALIQKSLTYQDLGF' A
#
# COMPACT_ATOMS: atom_id res chain seq x y z
N MET A 1 18.54 -4.52 -14.93
CA MET A 1 17.48 -3.68 -15.54
C MET A 1 16.09 -4.12 -15.11
N LEU A 2 15.65 -5.36 -15.40
CA LEU A 2 14.32 -5.84 -14.99
C LEU A 2 14.10 -5.84 -13.46
N GLU A 3 15.09 -6.28 -12.69
CA GLU A 3 15.00 -6.33 -11.22
C GLU A 3 14.94 -4.93 -10.58
N SER A 4 15.64 -3.94 -11.14
CA SER A 4 15.58 -2.53 -10.70
C SER A 4 14.18 -1.96 -10.94
N LEU A 5 13.67 -2.14 -12.17
CA LEU A 5 12.33 -1.68 -12.52
C LEU A 5 11.25 -2.34 -11.66
N LEU A 6 11.38 -3.63 -11.38
CA LEU A 6 10.48 -4.36 -10.49
C LEU A 6 10.55 -3.82 -9.06
N SER A 7 11.76 -3.63 -8.53
CA SER A 7 12.02 -3.07 -7.20
C SER A 7 11.42 -1.68 -7.04
N GLU A 8 11.66 -0.77 -7.98
CA GLU A 8 11.08 0.58 -8.01
C GLU A 8 9.55 0.55 -8.11
N THR A 9 9.01 -0.30 -8.98
CA THR A 9 7.55 -0.44 -9.15
C THR A 9 6.89 -0.95 -7.87
N LEU A 10 7.51 -1.92 -7.20
CA LEU A 10 7.01 -2.46 -5.93
C LEU A 10 7.08 -1.41 -4.81
N ALA A 11 8.16 -0.64 -4.71
CA ALA A 11 8.28 0.45 -3.74
C ALA A 11 7.18 1.51 -3.94
N VAL A 12 6.99 1.98 -5.18
CA VAL A 12 5.91 2.93 -5.51
C VAL A 12 4.53 2.34 -5.21
N THR A 13 4.34 1.05 -5.47
CA THR A 13 3.08 0.35 -5.17
C THR A 13 2.81 0.31 -3.66
N VAL A 14 3.83 -0.01 -2.85
CA VAL A 14 3.73 -0.02 -1.38
C VAL A 14 3.38 1.37 -0.87
N ASP A 15 4.04 2.42 -1.35
CA ASP A 15 3.77 3.79 -0.91
C ASP A 15 2.34 4.22 -1.23
N HIS A 16 1.86 3.92 -2.43
CA HIS A 16 0.46 4.19 -2.79
C HIS A 16 -0.53 3.39 -1.95
N LEU A 17 -0.24 2.13 -1.63
CA LEU A 17 -1.11 1.32 -0.77
C LEU A 17 -1.15 1.85 0.67
N LYS A 18 -0.01 2.29 1.22
CA LYS A 18 0.05 2.95 2.54
C LYS A 18 -0.75 4.24 2.57
N MET A 19 -0.56 5.12 1.57
CA MET A 19 -1.34 6.35 1.45
C MET A 19 -2.84 6.06 1.30
N THR A 20 -3.20 5.04 0.52
CA THR A 20 -4.60 4.61 0.35
C THR A 20 -5.19 4.11 1.67
N ALA A 21 -4.43 3.36 2.47
CA ALA A 21 -4.86 2.89 3.79
C ALA A 21 -5.17 4.08 4.73
N GLU A 22 -4.30 5.08 4.77
CA GLU A 22 -4.51 6.31 5.56
C GLU A 22 -5.76 7.08 5.09
N MET A 23 -5.97 7.18 3.77
CA MET A 23 -7.16 7.83 3.21
C MET A 23 -8.45 7.08 3.57
N ILE A 24 -8.43 5.75 3.54
CA ILE A 24 -9.58 4.92 3.92
C ILE A 24 -9.88 5.10 5.40
N GLN A 25 -8.86 5.07 6.27
CA GLN A 25 -9.04 5.31 7.69
C GLN A 25 -9.69 6.69 7.96
N CYS A 26 -9.19 7.75 7.32
CA CYS A 26 -9.80 9.08 7.40
C CYS A 26 -11.26 9.06 6.94
N ALA A 27 -11.57 8.33 5.87
CA ALA A 27 -12.93 8.21 5.36
C ALA A 27 -13.83 7.44 6.34
N GLU A 28 -13.34 6.41 7.01
CA GLU A 28 -14.08 5.63 8.02
C GLU A 28 -14.42 6.47 9.24
N GLU A 29 -13.46 7.28 9.71
CA GLU A 29 -13.66 8.23 10.82
C GLU A 29 -14.71 9.30 10.47
N ALA A 30 -14.76 9.73 9.20
CA ALA A 30 -15.74 10.70 8.69
C ALA A 30 -17.09 10.07 8.27
N ALA A 31 -17.20 8.74 8.18
CA ALA A 31 -18.34 8.05 7.57
C ALA A 31 -19.58 7.92 8.49
N VAL A 32 -19.64 8.65 9.61
CA VAL A 32 -20.68 8.50 10.65
C VAL A 32 -22.10 8.54 10.06
N ASP A 33 -22.35 9.46 9.13
CA ASP A 33 -23.65 9.69 8.51
C ASP A 33 -23.89 8.91 7.20
N LEU A 34 -22.93 8.09 6.77
CA LEU A 34 -23.10 7.30 5.55
C LEU A 34 -24.10 6.14 5.77
N PRO A 35 -24.87 5.77 4.73
CA PRO A 35 -25.68 4.56 4.75
C PRO A 35 -24.82 3.32 5.03
N GLU A 36 -25.41 2.33 5.70
CA GLU A 36 -24.71 1.08 6.08
C GLU A 36 -24.07 0.36 4.89
N ALA A 37 -24.76 0.33 3.74
CA ALA A 37 -24.23 -0.26 2.51
C ALA A 37 -22.95 0.44 2.02
N SER A 38 -22.80 1.75 2.26
CA SER A 38 -21.58 2.49 1.92
C SER A 38 -20.46 2.21 2.92
N LYS A 39 -20.78 2.10 4.22
CA LYS A 39 -19.82 1.70 5.26
C LYS A 39 -19.26 0.31 5.01
N GLN A 40 -20.11 -0.64 4.59
CA GLN A 40 -19.67 -1.99 4.22
C GLN A 40 -18.71 -1.99 3.03
N LYS A 41 -18.97 -1.17 2.01
CA LYS A 41 -18.05 -1.01 0.87
C LYS A 41 -16.72 -0.39 1.29
N LEU A 42 -16.74 0.58 2.21
CA LEU A 42 -15.53 1.19 2.74
C LEU A 42 -14.69 0.18 3.53
N ASN A 43 -15.33 -0.62 4.38
CA ASN A 43 -14.69 -1.72 5.09
C ASN A 43 -14.11 -2.79 4.14
N LEU A 44 -14.79 -3.10 3.02
CA LEU A 44 -14.25 -3.99 1.99
C LEU A 44 -12.98 -3.42 1.34
N LEU A 45 -12.93 -2.11 1.09
CA LEU A 45 -11.73 -1.45 0.59
C LEU A 45 -10.60 -1.52 1.61
N HIS A 46 -10.88 -1.25 2.89
CA HIS A 46 -9.91 -1.36 3.99
C HIS A 46 -9.29 -2.76 4.01
N VAL A 47 -10.12 -3.80 4.09
CA VAL A 47 -9.65 -5.20 4.14
C VAL A 47 -8.84 -5.55 2.89
N GLY A 48 -9.28 -5.12 1.71
CA GLY A 48 -8.56 -5.37 0.45
C GLY A 48 -7.16 -4.74 0.44
N VAL A 49 -7.04 -3.49 0.91
CA VAL A 49 -5.74 -2.79 1.01
C VAL A 49 -4.85 -3.44 2.06
N ALA A 50 -5.40 -3.83 3.21
CA ALA A 50 -4.65 -4.53 4.25
C ALA A 50 -4.08 -5.87 3.76
N LEU A 51 -4.87 -6.65 3.00
CA LEU A 51 -4.41 -7.89 2.38
C LEU A 51 -3.33 -7.65 1.32
N ALA A 52 -3.47 -6.60 0.52
CA ALA A 52 -2.45 -6.23 -0.47
C ALA A 52 -1.12 -5.84 0.19
N LEU A 53 -1.17 -5.09 1.29
CA LEU A 53 0.02 -4.74 2.09
C LEU A 53 0.64 -6.00 2.70
N GLN A 54 -0.17 -6.89 3.30
CA GLN A 54 0.32 -8.15 3.85
C GLN A 54 1.00 -9.04 2.79
N ALA A 55 0.47 -9.09 1.57
CA ALA A 55 1.10 -9.84 0.48
C ALA A 55 2.49 -9.28 0.10
N LEU A 56 2.74 -7.99 0.33
CA LEU A 56 4.03 -7.33 0.07
C LEU A 56 5.03 -7.48 1.22
N GLU A 57 4.61 -8.04 2.36
CA GLU A 57 5.50 -8.44 3.47
C GLU A 57 6.20 -9.78 3.20
N ASP A 58 5.89 -10.47 2.11
CA ASP A 58 6.64 -11.65 1.65
C ASP A 58 8.14 -11.34 1.61
N GLU A 59 8.97 -12.21 2.16
CA GLU A 59 10.41 -11.95 2.35
C GLU A 59 11.13 -11.60 1.05
N THR A 60 10.72 -12.20 -0.08
CA THR A 60 11.32 -11.96 -1.39
C THR A 60 10.92 -10.59 -1.92
N LEU A 61 9.62 -10.25 -1.81
CA LEU A 61 9.11 -8.95 -2.24
C LEU A 61 9.61 -7.82 -1.35
N ALA A 62 9.64 -8.02 -0.04
CA ALA A 62 10.16 -7.07 0.95
C ALA A 62 11.65 -6.76 0.69
N ALA A 63 12.46 -7.77 0.38
CA ALA A 63 13.86 -7.56 0.03
C ALA A 63 14.03 -6.75 -1.27
N LEU A 64 13.19 -6.99 -2.29
CA LEU A 64 13.17 -6.20 -3.52
C LEU A 64 12.73 -4.75 -3.26
N ILE A 65 11.72 -4.53 -2.42
CA ILE A 65 11.28 -3.18 -2.03
C ILE A 65 12.39 -2.42 -1.30
N GLN A 66 13.04 -3.05 -0.32
CA GLN A 66 14.13 -2.44 0.46
C GLN A 66 15.32 -2.03 -0.41
N LYS A 67 15.63 -2.84 -1.44
CA LYS A 67 16.69 -2.57 -2.40
C LYS A 67 16.47 -1.24 -3.13
N SER A 68 15.23 -0.92 -3.49
CA SER A 68 14.88 0.36 -4.15
C SER A 68 15.12 1.56 -3.23
N LEU A 69 14.77 1.43 -1.95
CA LEU A 69 14.95 2.48 -0.95
C LEU A 69 16.44 2.77 -0.70
N THR A 70 17.28 1.72 -0.68
CA THR A 70 18.74 1.89 -0.49
C THR A 70 19.44 2.51 -1.70
N TYR A 71 18.94 2.29 -2.93
CA TYR A 71 19.50 2.94 -4.11
C TYR A 71 19.15 4.43 -4.20
N GLN A 72 18.00 4.86 -3.66
CA GLN A 72 17.63 6.28 -3.58
C GLN A 72 18.53 7.07 -2.62
N ASP A 73 19.01 6.45 -1.52
CA ASP A 73 19.93 7.08 -0.58
C ASP A 73 21.36 7.28 -1.12
N LEU A 74 21.72 6.59 -2.21
CA LEU A 74 23.07 6.67 -2.82
C LEU A 74 23.18 7.65 -3.99
N GLY A 75 22.11 8.35 -4.37
CA GLY A 75 22.16 9.51 -5.26
C GLY A 75 22.78 9.25 -6.65
N PHE A 76 22.47 8.10 -7.27
CA PHE A 76 22.78 7.85 -8.69
C PHE A 76 21.60 8.21 -9.60
#